data_AF-A0A9P5US76-F1
#
_entry.id   AF-A0A9P5US76-F1
#
_cell.length_a   1.000
_cell.length_b   1.000
_cell.length_c   1.000
_cell.angle_alpha   90.00
_cell.angle_beta   90.00
_cell.angle_gamma   90.00
#
_symmetry.space_group_name_H-M   'P 1'
#
loop_
_entity.id
_entity.type
_entity.pdbx_description
1 polymer ?
#
loop_
_entity_poly.entity_id
_entity_poly.type
_entity_poly.pdbx_seq_one_letter_code
_entity_poly.pdbx_strand_id
1 'polypeptide(L)'
;MTLKARFRRQSSHSSAAIIQLDSSRSYHALQIPEILCIIFSFLNHYTLKSTARYVCKIWLAEARPFINTSVLWQPNLSPPYNHDFLLDHLHLVTELRAVNEQSTYNESIPKTWERLLDKIQSLKDTNRLRITKLVLRASILEYILPSAITTLTNLDLRLADTSIVHIGLILAKCPKLQSLNVENGYLSKHYQVSNYKSIVLEKSDLETLIIKRLYVAQGYLEEILAKCPRLQVLKLLEIIRLRWEVPTFNRLKIYSAAATSCPMLRLFHFSVLDNINTSEEALAMIQTFVPSHQPSIAIEGNHQRQPLNIDTISVFERDLHKDTSDTFFAPFLNTDYNNFITTLEIVPSMDESLNPFIGHALHDLLCAASSLLHLLAPSIPYFAEYLDLSGSEGRSTSDIRTTKKIWACRRLQTLHIKFVTKDSVHHASAKESRIMFGYIANICPNLRELAIVQLALDLKLKGGLCYLTGLKSLQRLTILTWTRTNLEKRDLEWIKPHPCWKGLEKSSSIVKRVPRNTGKLLRYYSKAVDAKVDRHQRGLTGKDLENIGSLSNFKAFQKQLAQDRQEELHCWPMLEFLGICLTLVRDGEIIDSEHYLPELISELRPGVEFSCNYNNWQK
;
A
#
# COMPACT_ATOMS: atom_id res chain seq x y z
N MET A 1 35.43 -54.21 -6.83
CA MET A 1 34.29 -53.62 -7.58
C MET A 1 34.50 -52.12 -7.61
N THR A 2 35.05 -51.63 -8.71
CA THR A 2 35.71 -50.32 -8.81
C THR A 2 35.09 -49.56 -9.96
N LEU A 3 34.22 -48.59 -9.66
CA LEU A 3 33.61 -47.70 -10.66
C LEU A 3 34.37 -46.37 -10.64
N LYS A 4 35.32 -46.25 -11.57
CA LYS A 4 36.04 -45.01 -11.90
C LYS A 4 35.08 -44.04 -12.59
N ALA A 5 34.72 -42.95 -11.92
CA ALA A 5 34.06 -41.80 -12.54
C ALA A 5 35.09 -40.97 -13.33
N ARG A 6 34.91 -40.89 -14.66
CA ARG A 6 35.66 -40.02 -15.57
C ARG A 6 35.16 -38.58 -15.41
N PHE A 7 35.90 -37.74 -14.69
CA PHE A 7 35.81 -36.30 -14.81
C PHE A 7 36.60 -35.85 -16.05
N ARG A 8 35.91 -35.44 -17.11
CA ARG A 8 36.52 -34.77 -18.26
C ARG A 8 36.65 -33.27 -17.95
N ARG A 9 37.88 -32.78 -17.86
CA ARG A 9 38.22 -31.35 -17.92
C ARG A 9 37.70 -30.77 -19.24
N GLN A 10 36.82 -29.77 -19.19
CA GLN A 10 36.57 -28.90 -20.34
C GLN A 10 37.69 -27.87 -20.39
N SER A 11 38.59 -28.05 -21.36
CA SER A 11 39.57 -27.06 -21.76
C SER A 11 38.90 -25.95 -22.57
N SER A 12 39.24 -24.72 -22.24
CA SER A 12 38.97 -23.51 -23.03
C SER A 12 39.65 -23.60 -24.40
N HIS A 13 38.92 -24.07 -25.39
CA HIS A 13 39.24 -23.85 -26.80
C HIS A 13 38.12 -23.01 -27.41
N SER A 14 38.38 -21.70 -27.45
CA SER A 14 37.70 -20.77 -28.34
C SER A 14 38.18 -21.07 -29.77
N SER A 15 37.64 -22.13 -30.37
CA SER A 15 37.70 -22.33 -31.81
C SER A 15 36.48 -21.65 -32.41
N ALA A 16 36.73 -20.67 -33.28
CA ALA A 16 35.75 -20.11 -34.20
C ALA A 16 35.31 -21.23 -35.17
N ALA A 17 34.39 -22.08 -34.71
CA ALA A 17 33.68 -22.99 -35.58
C ALA A 17 32.77 -22.13 -36.46
N ILE A 18 33.20 -21.93 -37.70
CA ILE A 18 32.34 -21.45 -38.78
C ILE A 18 31.23 -22.49 -38.90
N ILE A 19 30.06 -22.16 -38.35
CA ILE A 19 28.84 -22.95 -38.50
C ILE A 19 28.53 -22.93 -40.00
N GLN A 20 28.82 -24.03 -40.70
CA GLN A 20 28.22 -24.29 -42.00
C GLN A 20 26.72 -24.41 -41.76
N LEU A 21 26.01 -23.30 -41.96
CA LEU A 21 24.57 -23.21 -41.91
C LEU A 21 24.03 -24.10 -43.03
N ASP A 22 23.47 -25.24 -42.62
CA ASP A 22 22.64 -26.09 -43.47
C ASP A 22 21.49 -25.23 -44.00
N SER A 23 21.59 -24.81 -45.26
CA SER A 23 20.75 -23.78 -45.91
C SER A 23 19.28 -24.21 -46.10
N SER A 24 18.88 -25.33 -45.52
CA SER A 24 17.57 -25.95 -45.65
C SER A 24 16.67 -25.80 -44.42
N ARG A 25 17.17 -25.28 -43.29
CA ARG A 25 16.35 -25.06 -42.08
C ARG A 25 15.86 -23.62 -41.99
N SER A 26 14.55 -23.41 -42.16
CA SER A 26 13.92 -22.13 -41.80
C SER A 26 14.02 -21.93 -40.29
N TYR A 27 14.80 -20.94 -39.86
CA TYR A 27 14.85 -20.55 -38.46
C TYR A 27 13.53 -19.86 -38.10
N HIS A 28 12.81 -20.40 -37.13
CA HIS A 28 11.65 -19.71 -36.57
C HIS A 28 12.13 -18.52 -35.74
N ALA A 29 11.47 -17.36 -35.87
CA ALA A 29 11.84 -16.14 -35.13
C ALA A 29 11.95 -16.37 -33.60
N LEU A 30 11.15 -17.28 -33.04
CA LEU A 30 11.17 -17.65 -31.61
C LEU A 30 12.38 -18.51 -31.19
N GLN A 31 13.27 -18.85 -32.12
CA GLN A 31 14.56 -19.52 -31.84
C GLN A 31 15.71 -18.53 -31.76
N ILE A 32 15.51 -17.26 -32.11
CA ILE A 32 16.52 -16.21 -32.06
C ILE A 32 16.53 -15.60 -30.64
N PRO A 33 17.59 -15.79 -29.84
CA PRO A 33 17.66 -15.32 -28.46
C PRO A 33 17.38 -13.83 -28.28
N GLU A 34 17.85 -12.99 -29.20
CA GLU A 34 17.69 -11.54 -29.18
C GLU A 34 16.21 -11.16 -29.32
N ILE A 35 15.46 -11.86 -30.18
CA ILE A 35 14.01 -11.66 -30.33
C ILE A 35 13.30 -12.08 -29.05
N LEU A 36 13.69 -13.20 -28.43
CA LEU A 36 13.12 -13.62 -27.15
C LEU A 36 13.42 -12.62 -26.03
N CYS A 37 14.64 -12.08 -25.95
CA CYS A 37 14.99 -11.04 -24.99
C CYS A 37 14.10 -9.80 -25.14
N ILE A 38 13.86 -9.36 -26.38
CA ILE A 38 12.94 -8.24 -26.67
C ILE A 38 11.52 -8.60 -26.23
N ILE A 39 11.00 -9.76 -26.63
CA ILE A 39 9.65 -10.23 -26.23
C ILE A 39 9.52 -10.26 -24.70
N PHE A 40 10.49 -10.84 -24.01
CA PHE A 40 10.48 -10.98 -22.56
C PHE A 40 10.59 -9.64 -21.83
N SER A 41 11.24 -8.64 -22.42
CA SER A 41 11.25 -7.28 -21.87
C SER A 41 9.86 -6.61 -21.84
N PHE A 42 8.92 -7.08 -22.67
CA PHE A 42 7.53 -6.62 -22.68
C PHE A 42 6.59 -7.48 -21.82
N LEU A 43 7.04 -8.64 -21.33
CA LEU A 43 6.22 -9.50 -20.48
C LEU A 43 6.33 -9.07 -19.02
N ASN A 44 5.21 -9.11 -18.30
CA ASN A 44 5.24 -8.87 -16.85
C ASN A 44 5.89 -10.06 -16.11
N HIS A 45 6.32 -9.79 -14.88
CA HIS A 45 7.02 -10.79 -14.04
C HIS A 45 6.20 -12.06 -13.81
N TYR A 46 4.88 -11.92 -13.63
CA TYR A 46 3.99 -13.06 -13.45
C TYR A 46 4.04 -13.98 -14.66
N THR A 47 3.80 -13.46 -15.87
CA THR A 47 3.81 -14.24 -17.12
C THR A 47 5.17 -14.91 -17.36
N LEU A 48 6.27 -14.22 -17.08
CA LEU A 48 7.61 -14.79 -17.18
C LEU A 48 7.79 -15.99 -16.22
N LYS A 49 7.31 -15.85 -14.98
CA LYS A 49 7.45 -16.86 -13.93
C LYS A 49 6.45 -18.02 -14.05
N SER A 50 5.22 -17.78 -14.46
CA SER A 50 4.16 -18.79 -14.50
C SER A 50 4.07 -19.51 -15.83
N THR A 51 4.48 -18.88 -16.93
CA THR A 51 4.29 -19.41 -18.29
C THR A 51 5.60 -19.50 -19.07
N ALA A 52 6.26 -18.37 -19.33
CA ALA A 52 7.36 -18.32 -20.30
C ALA A 52 8.52 -19.25 -19.93
N ARG A 53 8.88 -19.31 -18.64
CA ARG A 53 9.98 -20.17 -18.15
C ARG A 53 9.77 -21.67 -18.35
N TYR A 54 8.54 -22.11 -18.59
CA TYR A 54 8.18 -23.52 -18.72
C TYR A 54 7.96 -23.97 -20.17
N VAL A 55 8.08 -23.06 -21.15
CA VAL A 55 7.86 -23.38 -22.57
C VAL A 55 8.95 -24.31 -23.10
N CYS A 56 10.22 -23.92 -22.98
CA CYS A 56 11.37 -24.75 -23.35
C CYS A 56 12.66 -24.27 -22.65
N LYS A 57 13.76 -25.01 -22.82
CA LYS A 57 15.05 -24.67 -22.20
C LYS A 57 15.63 -23.33 -22.69
N ILE A 58 15.44 -22.99 -23.96
CA ILE A 58 15.90 -21.71 -24.53
C ILE A 58 15.14 -20.56 -23.88
N TRP A 59 13.80 -20.66 -23.81
CA TRP A 59 12.97 -19.65 -23.16
C TRP A 59 13.31 -19.49 -21.69
N LEU A 60 13.56 -20.60 -20.97
CA LEU A 60 14.02 -20.53 -19.59
C LEU A 60 15.36 -19.79 -19.47
N ALA A 61 16.32 -20.04 -20.37
CA ALA A 61 17.63 -19.39 -20.36
C ALA A 61 17.52 -17.90 -20.65
N GLU A 62 16.78 -17.52 -21.69
CA GLU A 62 16.61 -16.12 -22.12
C GLU A 62 15.66 -15.32 -21.19
N ALA A 63 14.67 -15.95 -20.55
CA ALA A 63 13.79 -15.28 -19.60
C ALA A 63 14.46 -15.03 -18.24
N ARG A 64 15.50 -15.81 -17.91
CA ARG A 64 16.15 -15.80 -16.59
C ARG A 64 16.64 -14.41 -16.14
N PRO A 65 17.23 -13.54 -16.98
CA PRO A 65 17.61 -12.19 -16.58
C PRO A 65 16.42 -11.29 -16.20
N PHE A 66 15.23 -11.58 -16.71
CA PHE A 66 14.01 -10.81 -16.49
C PHE A 66 13.16 -11.35 -15.32
N ILE A 67 13.46 -12.55 -14.84
CA ILE A 67 12.75 -13.17 -13.71
C ILE A 67 13.41 -12.70 -12.41
N ASN A 68 12.73 -11.83 -11.66
CA ASN A 68 13.10 -11.59 -10.27
C ASN A 68 12.93 -12.87 -9.46
N THR A 69 14.04 -13.46 -9.03
CA THR A 69 14.03 -14.60 -8.12
C THR A 69 14.30 -14.10 -6.71
N SER A 70 13.29 -14.27 -5.85
CA SER A 70 13.37 -13.98 -4.42
C SER A 70 13.63 -15.26 -3.65
N VAL A 71 14.60 -15.23 -2.74
CA VAL A 71 14.90 -16.33 -1.82
C VAL A 71 14.76 -15.85 -0.38
N LEU A 72 14.14 -16.68 0.47
CA LEU A 72 14.12 -16.50 1.92
C LEU A 72 15.22 -17.37 2.54
N TRP A 73 16.17 -16.72 3.20
CA TRP A 73 17.17 -17.33 4.06
C TRP A 73 16.74 -17.20 5.51
N GLN A 74 16.45 -18.33 6.15
CA GLN A 74 16.13 -18.39 7.57
C GLN A 74 16.87 -19.60 8.18
N PRO A 75 17.69 -19.39 9.23
CA PRO A 75 18.54 -20.45 9.79
C PRO A 75 17.77 -21.69 10.27
N ASN A 76 16.54 -21.50 10.76
CA ASN A 76 15.74 -22.53 11.41
C ASN A 76 14.64 -23.13 10.54
N LEU A 77 14.73 -22.98 9.21
CA LEU A 77 13.76 -23.63 8.33
C LEU A 77 13.81 -25.15 8.53
N SER A 78 12.64 -25.77 8.63
CA SER A 78 12.49 -27.20 8.88
C SER A 78 13.13 -28.04 7.75
N PRO A 79 13.44 -29.34 8.00
CA PRO A 79 14.39 -30.13 7.23
C PRO A 79 13.92 -30.71 5.88
N PRO A 80 13.10 -30.02 5.05
CA PRO A 80 13.27 -30.18 3.61
C PRO A 80 13.97 -29.00 2.92
N TYR A 81 14.18 -27.87 3.59
CA TYR A 81 14.88 -26.73 2.96
C TYR A 81 16.39 -26.93 2.99
N ASN A 82 16.91 -27.49 1.90
CA ASN A 82 18.35 -27.66 1.73
C ASN A 82 19.01 -26.30 1.44
N HIS A 83 19.61 -25.68 2.46
CA HIS A 83 20.42 -24.45 2.29
C HIS A 83 21.48 -24.61 1.20
N ASP A 84 22.03 -25.80 0.98
CA ASP A 84 23.03 -26.05 -0.07
C ASP A 84 22.44 -25.80 -1.46
N PHE A 85 21.19 -26.21 -1.70
CA PHE A 85 20.50 -25.92 -2.95
C PHE A 85 20.36 -24.41 -3.18
N LEU A 86 20.03 -23.65 -2.13
CA LEU A 86 19.95 -22.19 -2.23
C LEU A 86 21.31 -21.57 -2.53
N LEU A 87 22.36 -22.01 -1.83
CA LEU A 87 23.72 -21.53 -2.04
C LEU A 87 24.18 -21.79 -3.48
N ASP A 88 23.93 -22.97 -4.03
CA ASP A 88 24.27 -23.31 -5.41
C ASP A 88 23.58 -22.41 -6.45
N HIS A 89 22.36 -21.97 -6.15
CA HIS A 89 21.55 -21.14 -7.04
C HIS A 89 21.61 -19.65 -6.72
N LEU A 90 22.39 -19.22 -5.73
CA LEU A 90 22.42 -17.82 -5.26
C LEU A 90 22.85 -16.83 -6.36
N HIS A 91 23.64 -17.27 -7.33
CA HIS A 91 24.05 -16.48 -8.49
C HIS A 91 22.89 -16.09 -9.44
N LEU A 92 21.73 -16.73 -9.27
CA LEU A 92 20.51 -16.39 -10.01
C LEU A 92 19.63 -15.40 -9.22
N VAL A 93 19.84 -15.29 -7.91
CA VAL A 93 18.99 -14.54 -6.98
C VAL A 93 19.16 -13.04 -7.17
N THR A 94 18.03 -12.33 -7.30
CA THR A 94 17.99 -10.87 -7.41
C THR A 94 17.46 -10.22 -6.12
N GLU A 95 16.59 -10.93 -5.39
CA GLU A 95 16.09 -10.51 -4.08
C GLU A 95 16.46 -11.55 -3.01
N LEU A 96 17.30 -11.15 -2.05
CA LEU A 96 17.62 -11.97 -0.89
C LEU A 96 16.88 -11.42 0.33
N ARG A 97 16.01 -12.24 0.92
CA ARG A 97 15.35 -11.94 2.19
C ARG A 97 16.00 -12.79 3.26
N ALA A 98 16.59 -12.18 4.26
CA ALA A 98 17.37 -12.87 5.26
C ALA A 98 16.77 -12.55 6.63
N VAL A 99 16.24 -13.56 7.31
CA VAL A 99 15.46 -13.41 8.54
C VAL A 99 16.15 -14.18 9.67
N ASN A 100 16.46 -13.48 10.76
CA ASN A 100 16.93 -14.09 11.99
C ASN A 100 15.92 -13.81 13.12
N GLU A 101 14.99 -14.74 13.34
CA GLU A 101 13.98 -14.63 14.40
C GLU A 101 14.53 -14.96 15.79
N GLN A 102 15.72 -15.56 15.90
CA GLN A 102 16.33 -15.84 17.19
C GLN A 102 16.95 -14.55 17.77
N SER A 103 16.14 -13.79 18.51
CA SER A 103 16.55 -12.61 19.27
C SER A 103 17.31 -12.95 20.56
N THR A 104 17.69 -14.20 20.77
CA THR A 104 18.32 -14.65 22.01
C THR A 104 19.82 -14.39 21.91
N TYR A 105 20.30 -13.53 22.81
CA TYR A 105 21.65 -13.04 23.13
C TYR A 105 22.87 -13.98 23.03
N ASN A 106 22.80 -15.14 22.38
CA ASN A 106 23.96 -15.98 22.14
C ASN A 106 24.75 -15.42 20.95
N GLU A 107 25.90 -14.82 21.26
CA GLU A 107 26.81 -14.06 20.40
C GLU A 107 27.38 -14.82 19.17
N SER A 108 27.14 -16.12 19.04
CA SER A 108 27.63 -16.86 17.88
C SER A 108 26.69 -16.69 16.68
N ILE A 109 27.19 -16.06 15.62
CA ILE A 109 26.58 -16.12 14.28
C ILE A 109 26.32 -17.60 13.95
N PRO A 110 25.08 -18.01 13.63
CA PRO A 110 24.83 -19.37 13.20
C PRO A 110 25.74 -19.73 12.02
N LYS A 111 26.44 -20.88 12.05
CA LYS A 111 27.37 -21.34 10.98
C LYS A 111 26.76 -21.25 9.57
N THR A 112 25.43 -21.35 9.46
CA THR A 112 24.71 -21.18 8.20
C THR A 112 24.93 -19.80 7.59
N TRP A 113 24.99 -18.73 8.38
CA TRP A 113 25.30 -17.37 7.89
C TRP A 113 26.72 -17.24 7.37
N GLU A 114 27.72 -17.84 8.03
CA GLU A 114 29.10 -17.84 7.53
C GLU A 114 29.15 -18.41 6.11
N ARG A 115 28.48 -19.56 5.89
CA ARG A 115 28.38 -20.19 4.55
C ARG A 115 27.70 -19.29 3.52
N LEU A 116 26.67 -18.54 3.93
CA LEU A 116 26.00 -17.57 3.04
C LEU A 116 26.94 -16.42 2.69
N LEU A 117 27.62 -15.84 3.67
CA LEU A 117 28.56 -14.73 3.49
C LEU A 117 29.73 -15.15 2.59
N ASP A 118 30.33 -16.32 2.83
CA ASP A 118 31.38 -16.90 1.99
C ASP A 118 30.91 -17.07 0.55
N LYS A 119 29.67 -17.54 0.36
CA LYS A 119 29.11 -17.70 -0.97
C LYS A 119 28.85 -16.36 -1.66
N ILE A 120 28.31 -15.37 -0.95
CA ILE A 120 28.11 -14.01 -1.47
C ILE A 120 29.45 -13.41 -1.89
N GLN A 121 30.47 -13.53 -1.05
CA GLN A 121 31.82 -13.04 -1.34
C GLN A 121 32.41 -13.75 -2.56
N SER A 122 32.33 -15.07 -2.63
CA SER A 122 32.79 -15.84 -3.81
C SER A 122 32.07 -15.44 -5.10
N LEU A 123 30.76 -15.17 -5.04
CA LEU A 123 29.99 -14.70 -6.19
C LEU A 123 30.34 -13.26 -6.58
N LYS A 124 30.66 -12.42 -5.61
CA LYS A 124 31.15 -11.05 -5.85
C LYS A 124 32.52 -11.08 -6.53
N ASP A 125 33.46 -11.86 -6.02
CA ASP A 125 34.82 -11.99 -6.58
C ASP A 125 34.81 -12.53 -8.01
N THR A 126 33.81 -13.35 -8.35
CA THR A 126 33.60 -13.86 -9.71
C THR A 126 32.69 -12.99 -10.59
N ASN A 127 32.23 -11.83 -10.08
CA ASN A 127 31.27 -10.94 -10.74
C ASN A 127 29.98 -11.64 -11.21
N ARG A 128 29.53 -12.64 -10.44
CA ARG A 128 28.31 -13.42 -10.67
C ARG A 128 27.18 -13.07 -9.71
N LEU A 129 27.44 -12.16 -8.78
CA LEU A 129 26.44 -11.72 -7.82
C LEU A 129 25.41 -10.81 -8.50
N ARG A 130 24.13 -11.19 -8.41
CA ARG A 130 23.00 -10.49 -9.05
C ARG A 130 22.01 -9.89 -8.06
N ILE A 131 22.32 -9.91 -6.78
CA ILE A 131 21.43 -9.40 -5.74
C ILE A 131 21.32 -7.88 -5.90
N THR A 132 20.13 -7.40 -6.23
CA THR A 132 19.81 -5.97 -6.34
C THR A 132 18.95 -5.50 -5.18
N LYS A 133 18.19 -6.41 -4.57
CA LYS A 133 17.37 -6.14 -3.38
C LYS A 133 17.76 -7.04 -2.22
N LEU A 134 17.97 -6.44 -1.06
CA LEU A 134 18.28 -7.14 0.19
C LEU A 134 17.29 -6.72 1.26
N VAL A 135 16.61 -7.69 1.88
CA VAL A 135 15.71 -7.47 3.00
C VAL A 135 16.28 -8.20 4.21
N LEU A 136 16.75 -7.49 5.22
CA LEU A 136 17.32 -8.05 6.43
C LEU A 136 16.36 -7.87 7.60
N ARG A 137 16.04 -8.96 8.30
CA ARG A 137 15.39 -8.94 9.61
C ARG A 137 16.34 -9.53 10.64
N ALA A 138 17.49 -8.89 10.83
CA ALA A 138 18.59 -9.43 11.62
C ALA A 138 19.64 -8.34 11.94
N SER A 139 20.40 -8.58 12.99
CA SER A 139 21.46 -7.73 13.55
C SER A 139 22.84 -7.89 12.88
N ILE A 140 22.86 -8.55 11.73
CA ILE A 140 24.09 -8.99 11.06
C ILE A 140 24.56 -8.01 9.98
N LEU A 141 24.05 -6.78 10.03
CA LEU A 141 24.29 -5.77 9.02
C LEU A 141 25.79 -5.53 8.82
N GLU A 142 26.54 -5.49 9.92
CA GLU A 142 27.99 -5.31 9.92
C GLU A 142 28.77 -6.44 9.25
N TYR A 143 28.19 -7.63 9.04
CA TYR A 143 28.85 -8.72 8.33
C TYR A 143 28.56 -8.72 6.83
N ILE A 144 27.36 -8.25 6.45
CA ILE A 144 26.92 -8.22 5.04
C ILE A 144 27.38 -6.95 4.32
N LEU A 145 27.48 -5.81 5.03
CA LEU A 145 27.87 -4.54 4.41
C LEU A 145 29.35 -4.43 4.02
N PRO A 146 30.35 -4.94 4.77
CA PRO A 146 31.75 -4.81 4.37
C PRO A 146 32.07 -5.60 3.09
N SER A 147 31.36 -6.70 2.86
CA SER A 147 31.39 -7.47 1.61
C SER A 147 30.55 -6.83 0.50
N ALA A 148 30.06 -5.59 0.68
CA ALA A 148 29.03 -4.89 -0.10
C ALA A 148 28.93 -5.28 -1.56
N ILE A 149 27.72 -5.68 -1.86
CA ILE A 149 27.13 -5.96 -3.15
C ILE A 149 27.02 -4.62 -3.89
N THR A 150 28.02 -4.27 -4.71
CA THR A 150 27.99 -3.03 -5.52
C THR A 150 26.81 -2.95 -6.49
N THR A 151 26.07 -4.06 -6.64
CA THR A 151 24.84 -4.16 -7.43
C THR A 151 23.57 -3.82 -6.65
N LEU A 152 23.66 -3.54 -5.34
CA LEU A 152 22.50 -3.30 -4.50
C LEU A 152 21.85 -1.95 -4.82
N THR A 153 20.58 -2.00 -5.21
CA THR A 153 19.73 -0.83 -5.49
C THR A 153 18.69 -0.62 -4.39
N ASN A 154 18.30 -1.67 -3.66
CA ASN A 154 17.27 -1.62 -2.64
C ASN A 154 17.71 -2.35 -1.36
N LEU A 155 17.65 -1.67 -0.22
CA LEU A 155 17.97 -2.24 1.08
C LEU A 155 16.82 -1.97 2.06
N ASP A 156 16.21 -3.02 2.60
CA ASP A 156 15.19 -2.97 3.65
C ASP A 156 15.76 -3.62 4.92
N LEU A 157 16.03 -2.82 5.95
CA LEU A 157 16.57 -3.23 7.22
C LEU A 157 15.49 -3.16 8.28
N ARG A 158 15.17 -4.30 8.89
CA ARG A 158 14.27 -4.38 10.04
C ARG A 158 15.05 -4.90 11.23
N LEU A 159 15.45 -3.98 12.10
CA LEU A 159 16.27 -4.28 13.25
C LEU A 159 15.43 -4.96 14.32
N ALA A 160 15.99 -6.04 14.88
CA ALA A 160 15.37 -6.81 15.95
C ALA A 160 16.03 -6.55 17.32
N ASP A 161 17.16 -5.85 17.35
CA ASP A 161 17.98 -5.61 18.55
C ASP A 161 18.63 -4.22 18.51
N THR A 162 19.31 -3.84 19.61
CA THR A 162 19.94 -2.53 19.85
C THR A 162 21.10 -2.18 18.92
N SER A 163 21.17 -2.78 17.73
CA SER A 163 22.15 -2.49 16.70
C SER A 163 22.14 -1.01 16.32
N ILE A 164 23.34 -0.46 16.22
CA ILE A 164 23.59 0.87 15.67
C ILE A 164 23.63 0.74 14.15
N VAL A 165 22.82 1.54 13.45
CA VAL A 165 22.86 1.56 11.98
C VAL A 165 23.63 2.79 11.50
N HIS A 166 24.70 2.56 10.74
CA HIS A 166 25.48 3.62 10.14
C HIS A 166 25.02 3.91 8.69
N ILE A 167 24.00 4.76 8.53
CA ILE A 167 23.44 5.09 7.20
C ILE A 167 24.51 5.59 6.22
N GLY A 168 25.41 6.46 6.68
CA GLY A 168 26.51 6.99 5.89
C GLY A 168 27.48 5.92 5.40
N LEU A 169 27.77 4.91 6.24
CA LEU A 169 28.56 3.75 5.84
C LEU A 169 27.83 2.92 4.77
N ILE A 170 26.52 2.70 4.92
CA ILE A 170 25.71 2.01 3.92
C ILE A 170 25.81 2.73 2.59
N LEU A 171 25.57 4.04 2.55
CA LEU A 171 25.60 4.83 1.32
C LEU A 171 27.00 4.86 0.71
N ALA A 172 28.05 4.96 1.51
CA ALA A 172 29.43 4.93 1.04
C ALA A 172 29.83 3.56 0.46
N LYS A 173 29.30 2.46 0.99
CA LYS A 173 29.60 1.09 0.52
C LYS A 173 28.69 0.64 -0.62
N CYS A 174 27.52 1.24 -0.77
CA CYS A 174 26.51 0.92 -1.77
C CYS A 174 26.20 2.15 -2.64
N PRO A 175 27.12 2.57 -3.54
CA PRO A 175 26.95 3.80 -4.31
C PRO A 175 25.77 3.77 -5.30
N LYS A 176 25.31 2.57 -5.69
CA LYS A 176 24.15 2.38 -6.58
C LYS A 176 22.81 2.28 -5.83
N LEU A 177 22.81 2.50 -4.51
CA LEU A 177 21.61 2.35 -3.70
C LEU A 177 20.60 3.45 -4.02
N GLN A 178 19.42 3.05 -4.49
CA GLN A 178 18.33 3.95 -4.85
C GLN A 178 17.27 4.00 -3.74
N SER A 179 17.12 2.92 -2.96
CA SER A 179 16.12 2.84 -1.90
C SER A 179 16.72 2.24 -0.63
N LEU A 180 16.59 2.98 0.47
CA LEU A 180 16.99 2.56 1.81
C LEU A 180 15.80 2.70 2.75
N ASN A 181 15.35 1.57 3.31
CA ASN A 181 14.40 1.53 4.41
C ASN A 181 15.10 0.98 5.65
N VAL A 182 15.02 1.70 6.76
CA VAL A 182 15.54 1.25 8.04
C VAL A 182 14.43 1.41 9.07
N GLU A 183 13.91 0.30 9.56
CA GLU A 183 12.89 0.23 10.58
C GLU A 183 13.42 -0.51 11.80
N ASN A 184 13.13 0.03 12.98
CA ASN A 184 13.26 -0.71 14.22
C ASN A 184 11.92 -1.33 14.60
N GLY A 185 11.91 -2.64 14.81
CA GLY A 185 10.70 -3.37 15.22
C GLY A 185 10.27 -3.12 16.66
N TYR A 186 11.19 -2.65 17.52
CA TYR A 186 10.95 -2.53 18.97
C TYR A 186 11.07 -1.09 19.45
N LEU A 187 10.13 -0.64 20.29
CA LEU A 187 10.13 0.69 20.92
C LEU A 187 11.13 0.87 22.08
N SER A 188 12.14 0.01 22.20
CA SER A 188 13.14 0.17 23.27
C SER A 188 13.95 1.47 23.06
N LYS A 189 14.40 2.09 24.15
CA LYS A 189 14.92 3.47 24.16
C LYS A 189 16.42 3.59 23.84
N HIS A 190 17.05 2.52 23.36
CA HIS A 190 18.52 2.42 23.30
C HIS A 190 19.13 2.37 21.89
N TYR A 191 18.34 2.57 20.83
CA TYR A 191 18.86 2.46 19.46
C TYR A 191 19.40 3.81 19.01
N GLN A 192 20.63 3.83 18.49
CA GLN A 192 21.26 5.04 17.99
C GLN A 192 21.74 4.85 16.55
N VAL A 193 21.47 5.80 15.67
CA VAL A 193 22.27 6.02 14.46
C VAL A 193 23.47 6.84 14.89
N SER A 194 24.62 6.20 15.03
CA SER A 194 25.81 6.89 15.53
C SER A 194 26.49 7.70 14.43
N ASN A 195 26.99 8.86 14.83
CA ASN A 195 27.75 9.76 13.98
C ASN A 195 29.19 9.24 13.89
N TYR A 196 29.45 8.36 12.91
CA TYR A 196 30.80 7.89 12.64
C TYR A 196 31.57 9.01 11.94
N LYS A 197 32.24 9.84 12.74
CA LYS A 197 32.89 11.14 12.42
C LYS A 197 33.94 11.15 11.29
N SER A 198 34.08 10.09 10.50
CA SER A 198 35.18 9.94 9.53
C SER A 198 34.78 9.45 8.14
N ILE A 199 33.50 9.18 7.87
CA ILE A 199 33.08 8.73 6.53
C ILE A 199 32.69 9.95 5.69
N VAL A 200 33.56 10.34 4.75
CA VAL A 200 33.23 11.34 3.74
C VAL A 200 32.15 10.75 2.83
N LEU A 201 30.91 11.19 3.01
CA LEU A 201 29.81 10.85 2.11
C LEU A 201 30.02 11.57 0.77
N GLU A 202 30.19 10.78 -0.29
CA GLU A 202 30.06 11.25 -1.67
C GLU A 202 28.59 11.52 -2.02
N LYS A 203 28.34 12.12 -3.18
CA LYS A 203 26.97 12.29 -3.66
C LYS A 203 26.34 10.92 -3.91
N SER A 204 25.13 10.74 -3.43
CA SER A 204 24.37 9.48 -3.51
C SER A 204 23.26 9.58 -4.56
N ASP A 205 23.00 8.47 -5.25
CA ASP A 205 21.87 8.28 -6.17
C ASP A 205 20.58 7.86 -5.44
N LEU A 206 20.53 8.00 -4.12
CA LEU A 206 19.39 7.63 -3.31
C LEU A 206 18.14 8.42 -3.70
N GLU A 207 17.08 7.69 -4.06
CA GLU A 207 15.77 8.23 -4.45
C GLU A 207 14.74 8.05 -3.33
N THR A 208 14.89 7.03 -2.49
CA THR A 208 14.00 6.76 -1.35
C THR A 208 14.79 6.54 -0.07
N LEU A 209 14.46 7.32 0.97
CA LEU A 209 14.96 7.15 2.32
C LEU A 209 13.78 7.06 3.29
N ILE A 210 13.65 5.91 3.94
CA ILE A 210 12.66 5.68 5.00
C ILE A 210 13.43 5.30 6.27
N ILE A 211 13.23 6.07 7.33
CA ILE A 211 13.79 5.82 8.65
C ILE A 211 12.62 5.77 9.61
N LYS A 212 12.44 4.65 10.31
CA LYS A 212 11.31 4.44 11.23
C LYS A 212 11.77 3.97 12.60
N ARG A 213 11.31 4.65 13.65
CA ARG A 213 11.57 4.28 15.06
C ARG A 213 13.05 4.19 15.40
N LEU A 214 13.84 5.12 14.87
CA LEU A 214 15.28 5.21 15.10
C LEU A 214 15.62 6.60 15.63
N TYR A 215 16.65 6.67 16.48
CA TYR A 215 17.28 7.94 16.82
C TYR A 215 18.28 8.31 15.74
N VAL A 216 18.24 9.55 15.27
CA VAL A 216 19.20 10.09 14.30
C VAL A 216 19.61 11.49 14.76
N ALA A 217 20.90 11.78 14.91
CA ALA A 217 21.32 13.13 15.22
C ALA A 217 20.92 14.10 14.08
N GLN A 218 20.32 15.25 14.41
CA GLN A 218 19.82 16.21 13.42
C GLN A 218 20.89 16.64 12.41
N GLY A 219 22.09 17.04 12.87
CA GLY A 219 23.15 17.49 11.97
C GLY A 219 23.61 16.40 10.99
N TYR A 220 23.52 15.13 11.39
CA TYR A 220 23.85 14.00 10.52
C TYR A 220 22.76 13.75 9.49
N LEU A 221 21.48 13.92 9.85
CA LEU A 221 20.39 13.88 8.89
C LEU A 221 20.52 15.01 7.86
N GLU A 222 20.81 16.23 8.28
CA GLU A 222 21.05 17.38 7.38
C GLU A 222 22.21 17.08 6.41
N GLU A 223 23.29 16.47 6.88
CA GLU A 223 24.41 16.02 6.05
C GLU A 223 23.98 14.98 5.00
N ILE A 224 23.20 13.97 5.41
CA ILE A 224 22.66 12.96 4.46
C ILE A 224 21.82 13.64 3.38
N LEU A 225 20.94 14.57 3.75
CA LEU A 225 20.08 15.30 2.80
C LEU A 225 20.90 16.12 1.80
N ALA A 226 21.95 16.81 2.27
CA ALA A 226 22.87 17.57 1.42
C ALA A 226 23.60 16.69 0.38
N LYS A 227 23.70 15.38 0.63
CA LYS A 227 24.37 14.41 -0.25
C LYS A 227 23.42 13.63 -1.15
N CYS A 228 22.10 13.78 -1.01
CA CYS A 228 21.10 13.02 -1.76
C CYS A 228 20.20 13.94 -2.62
N PRO A 229 20.73 14.65 -3.63
CA PRO A 229 19.95 15.60 -4.43
C PRO A 229 18.84 14.97 -5.28
N ARG A 230 18.92 13.65 -5.52
CA ARG A 230 17.94 12.86 -6.28
C ARG A 230 16.83 12.29 -5.42
N LEU A 231 16.80 12.61 -4.13
CA LEU A 231 15.82 12.07 -3.20
C LEU A 231 14.41 12.52 -3.59
N GLN A 232 13.54 11.54 -3.87
CA GLN A 232 12.13 11.73 -4.23
C GLN A 232 11.19 11.43 -3.07
N VAL A 233 11.57 10.48 -2.21
CA VAL A 233 10.77 10.05 -1.06
C VAL A 233 11.63 10.12 0.20
N LEU A 234 11.21 10.95 1.15
CA LEU A 234 11.81 11.05 2.47
C LEU A 234 10.74 10.81 3.53
N LYS A 235 10.83 9.69 4.25
CA LYS A 235 9.95 9.39 5.38
C LYS A 235 10.76 9.20 6.66
N LEU A 236 10.58 10.10 7.60
CA LEU A 236 11.16 10.05 8.92
C LEU A 236 10.03 9.79 9.92
N LEU A 237 9.77 8.51 10.20
CA LEU A 237 8.60 8.04 10.93
C LEU A 237 8.96 7.77 12.39
N GLU A 238 8.28 8.43 13.33
CA GLU A 238 8.45 8.19 14.77
C GLU A 238 9.93 8.25 15.21
N ILE A 239 10.68 9.27 14.76
CA ILE A 239 12.09 9.43 15.10
C ILE A 239 12.23 9.53 16.62
N ILE A 240 13.09 8.70 17.20
CA ILE A 240 13.26 8.61 18.65
C ILE A 240 14.12 9.78 19.12
N ARG A 241 13.74 10.41 20.23
CA ARG A 241 14.55 11.41 20.93
C ARG A 241 15.26 10.80 22.12
N LEU A 242 16.57 11.03 22.25
CA LEU A 242 17.30 10.72 23.47
C LEU A 242 16.97 11.77 24.55
N ARG A 243 16.56 11.31 25.73
CA ARG A 243 16.10 12.18 26.84
C ARG A 243 17.15 13.20 27.29
N TRP A 244 18.43 12.88 27.11
CA TRP A 244 19.57 13.67 27.55
C TRP A 244 19.99 14.75 26.54
N GLU A 245 19.47 14.73 25.32
CA GLU A 245 19.79 15.75 24.31
C GLU A 245 18.77 16.91 24.37
N VAL A 246 19.27 18.02 24.89
CA VAL A 246 18.76 19.38 24.65
C VAL A 246 19.77 20.03 23.71
N PRO A 247 19.38 20.56 22.55
CA PRO A 247 18.03 20.97 22.15
C PRO A 247 17.15 19.88 21.51
N THR A 248 15.84 20.16 21.46
CA THR A 248 14.85 19.44 20.65
C THR A 248 15.26 19.43 19.17
N PHE A 249 14.79 18.43 18.42
CA PHE A 249 14.83 18.49 16.95
C PHE A 249 14.18 19.79 16.48
N ASN A 250 14.95 20.61 15.76
CA ASN A 250 14.43 21.79 15.11
C ASN A 250 13.84 21.38 13.76
N ARG A 251 12.51 21.18 13.74
CA ARG A 251 11.79 20.72 12.54
C ARG A 251 11.91 21.69 11.37
N LEU A 252 11.87 23.00 11.63
CA LEU A 252 12.01 24.04 10.61
C LEU A 252 13.34 23.94 9.84
N LYS A 253 14.43 23.63 10.56
CA LYS A 253 15.73 23.37 9.94
C LYS A 253 15.72 22.12 9.05
N ILE A 254 15.06 21.05 9.47
CA ILE A 254 14.91 19.84 8.65
C ILE A 254 14.07 20.12 7.40
N TYR A 255 12.95 20.85 7.53
CA TYR A 255 12.11 21.24 6.39
C TYR A 255 12.91 22.04 5.36
N SER A 256 13.62 23.06 5.82
CA SER A 256 14.46 23.89 4.94
C SER A 256 15.63 23.10 4.34
N ALA A 257 16.30 22.22 5.10
CA ALA A 257 17.37 21.38 4.58
C ALA A 257 16.87 20.41 3.51
N ALA A 258 15.74 19.74 3.74
CA ALA A 258 15.13 18.83 2.76
C ALA A 258 14.71 19.61 1.50
N ALA A 259 14.03 20.74 1.65
CA ALA A 259 13.55 21.53 0.52
C ALA A 259 14.69 22.11 -0.33
N THR A 260 15.80 22.52 0.31
CA THR A 260 16.95 23.10 -0.40
C THR A 260 17.86 22.04 -1.01
N SER A 261 18.04 20.90 -0.33
CA SER A 261 19.00 19.88 -0.75
C SER A 261 18.41 18.84 -1.70
N CYS A 262 17.08 18.62 -1.66
CA CYS A 262 16.39 17.58 -2.41
C CYS A 262 15.37 18.20 -3.39
N PRO A 263 15.81 18.81 -4.51
CA PRO A 263 14.91 19.47 -5.47
C PRO A 263 13.90 18.52 -6.16
N MET A 264 14.14 17.21 -6.11
CA MET A 264 13.28 16.19 -6.71
C MET A 264 12.26 15.58 -5.74
N LEU A 265 12.17 16.11 -4.52
CA LEU A 265 11.33 15.56 -3.46
C LEU A 265 9.85 15.66 -3.83
N ARG A 266 9.17 14.51 -3.88
CA ARG A 266 7.73 14.36 -4.18
C ARG A 266 6.91 13.98 -2.97
N LEU A 267 7.53 13.25 -2.04
CA LEU A 267 6.91 12.82 -0.78
C LEU A 267 7.83 13.16 0.38
N PHE A 268 7.28 13.92 1.33
CA PHE A 268 7.93 14.23 2.60
C PHE A 268 7.04 13.81 3.78
N HIS A 269 7.63 13.13 4.76
CA HIS A 269 7.04 12.88 6.08
C HIS A 269 8.10 13.12 7.15
N PHE A 270 7.74 13.84 8.21
CA PHE A 270 8.55 13.92 9.41
C PHE A 270 7.71 13.89 10.69
N SER A 271 7.91 12.87 11.51
CA SER A 271 7.35 12.73 12.84
C SER A 271 8.40 12.31 13.85
N VAL A 272 8.24 12.80 15.08
CA VAL A 272 9.14 12.53 16.20
C VAL A 272 8.32 11.86 17.28
N LEU A 273 8.78 10.73 17.79
CA LEU A 273 8.07 9.97 18.82
C LEU A 273 7.91 10.84 20.07
N ASP A 274 6.69 10.88 20.61
CA ASP A 274 6.29 11.65 21.79
C ASP A 274 6.51 13.18 21.69
N ASN A 275 6.64 13.73 20.48
CA ASN A 275 6.69 15.17 20.24
C ASN A 275 5.67 15.55 19.16
N ILE A 276 4.57 16.19 19.55
CA ILE A 276 3.50 16.59 18.64
C ILE A 276 3.97 17.84 17.84
N ASN A 277 3.64 17.92 16.56
CA ASN A 277 3.82 19.14 15.77
C ASN A 277 3.07 20.31 16.38
N THR A 278 3.76 21.44 16.57
CA THR A 278 3.05 22.70 16.87
C THR A 278 2.31 23.20 15.62
N SER A 279 1.30 24.04 15.82
CA SER A 279 0.60 24.74 14.73
C SER A 279 1.56 25.51 13.80
N GLU A 280 2.60 26.14 14.36
CA GLU A 280 3.64 26.83 13.60
C GLU A 280 4.47 25.87 12.74
N GLU A 281 4.90 24.73 13.31
CA GLU A 281 5.66 23.71 12.56
C GLU A 281 4.82 23.07 11.45
N ALA A 282 3.54 22.78 11.71
CA ALA A 282 2.60 22.27 10.71
C ALA A 282 2.44 23.24 9.54
N LEU A 283 2.21 24.52 9.84
CA LEU A 283 2.07 25.57 8.83
C LEU A 283 3.38 25.76 8.04
N ALA A 284 4.52 25.76 8.73
CA ALA A 284 5.83 25.90 8.09
C ALA A 284 6.15 24.73 7.16
N MET A 285 5.76 23.49 7.52
CA MET A 285 5.90 22.33 6.64
C MET A 285 5.10 22.54 5.34
N ILE A 286 3.82 22.94 5.47
CA ILE A 286 2.96 23.20 4.31
C ILE A 286 3.54 24.33 3.45
N GLN A 287 3.93 25.45 4.04
CA GLN A 287 4.51 26.60 3.31
C GLN A 287 5.85 26.28 2.63
N THR A 288 6.63 25.36 3.19
CA THR A 288 7.93 24.98 2.63
C THR A 288 7.77 24.12 1.38
N PHE A 289 6.74 23.27 1.35
CA PHE A 289 6.61 22.20 0.37
C PHE A 289 5.43 22.36 -0.60
N VAL A 290 4.45 23.21 -0.28
CA VAL A 290 3.33 23.53 -1.16
C VAL A 290 3.61 24.86 -1.87
N PRO A 291 3.54 24.91 -3.21
CA PRO A 291 3.70 26.15 -3.96
C PRO A 291 2.79 27.25 -3.44
N SER A 292 3.35 28.38 -3.01
CA SER A 292 2.55 29.59 -2.83
C SER A 292 2.20 30.12 -4.22
N HIS A 293 0.91 30.21 -4.52
CA HIS A 293 0.38 30.72 -5.78
C HIS A 293 0.57 32.24 -5.94
N GLN A 294 1.53 32.87 -5.23
CA GLN A 294 1.76 34.30 -5.41
C GLN A 294 2.10 34.52 -6.89
N PRO A 295 1.22 35.19 -7.66
CA PRO A 295 1.49 35.48 -9.05
C PRO A 295 2.80 36.24 -9.06
N SER A 296 3.74 35.78 -9.87
CA SER A 296 5.11 36.27 -9.91
C SER A 296 5.11 37.76 -10.23
N ILE A 297 4.98 38.60 -9.20
CA ILE A 297 5.31 40.01 -9.31
C ILE A 297 6.81 39.97 -9.53
N ALA A 298 7.23 40.32 -10.75
CA ALA A 298 8.60 40.33 -11.20
C ALA A 298 9.40 41.32 -10.34
N ILE A 299 9.84 40.89 -9.16
CA ILE A 299 10.86 41.57 -8.40
C ILE A 299 12.18 41.06 -8.94
N GLU A 300 12.70 41.80 -9.91
CA GLU A 300 14.01 41.61 -10.51
C GLU A 300 15.07 41.63 -9.39
N GLY A 301 15.77 40.50 -9.17
CA GLY A 301 17.04 40.52 -8.44
C GLY A 301 17.35 39.35 -7.51
N ASN A 302 16.38 38.52 -7.10
CA ASN A 302 16.66 37.36 -6.24
C ASN A 302 16.16 36.07 -6.88
N HIS A 303 17.06 35.08 -7.01
CA HIS A 303 16.80 33.75 -7.55
C HIS A 303 15.47 33.18 -7.02
N GLN A 304 14.39 33.30 -7.80
CA GLN A 304 13.09 32.73 -7.48
C GLN A 304 13.25 31.21 -7.47
N ARG A 305 13.22 30.62 -6.28
CA ARG A 305 13.20 29.17 -6.11
C ARG A 305 11.89 28.66 -6.70
N GLN A 306 11.96 27.80 -7.70
CA GLN A 306 10.78 27.08 -8.15
C GLN A 306 10.24 26.27 -6.97
N PRO A 307 8.95 26.39 -6.62
CA PRO A 307 8.38 25.62 -5.55
C PRO A 307 8.43 24.13 -5.90
N LEU A 308 8.72 23.31 -4.90
CA LEU A 308 8.72 21.85 -5.04
C LEU A 308 7.32 21.38 -5.43
N ASN A 309 7.26 20.49 -6.42
CA ASN A 309 5.99 19.90 -6.85
C ASN A 309 5.71 18.65 -5.99
N ILE A 310 5.44 18.88 -4.70
CA ILE A 310 5.03 17.82 -3.78
C ILE A 310 3.55 17.56 -4.00
N ASP A 311 3.28 16.43 -4.62
CA ASP A 311 1.93 15.94 -4.88
C ASP A 311 1.38 15.11 -3.70
N THR A 312 2.28 14.69 -2.79
CA THR A 312 1.99 13.79 -1.69
C THR A 312 2.38 14.37 -0.34
N ILE A 313 1.38 14.60 0.51
CA ILE A 313 1.58 15.00 1.91
C ILE A 313 1.36 13.79 2.79
N SER A 314 2.32 13.53 3.68
CA SER A 314 2.28 12.44 4.62
C SER A 314 2.41 12.98 6.05
N VAL A 315 1.47 12.61 6.91
CA VAL A 315 1.31 13.15 8.27
C VAL A 315 1.20 12.01 9.26
N PHE A 316 1.72 12.19 10.46
CA PHE A 316 1.55 11.23 11.52
C PHE A 316 0.26 11.50 12.30
N GLU A 317 -0.49 10.46 12.62
CA GLU A 317 -1.78 10.58 13.31
C GLU A 317 -1.69 11.41 14.61
N ARG A 318 -0.62 11.24 15.40
CA ARG A 318 -0.44 12.00 16.65
C ARG A 318 -0.22 13.49 16.43
N ASP A 319 0.23 13.90 15.25
CA ASP A 319 0.42 15.30 14.90
C ASP A 319 -0.92 16.00 14.56
N LEU A 320 -2.00 15.23 14.43
CA LEU A 320 -3.36 15.71 14.20
C LEU A 320 -4.14 15.76 15.54
N HIS A 321 -3.72 16.62 16.46
CA HIS A 321 -4.49 16.92 17.68
C HIS A 321 -5.61 17.91 17.37
N LYS A 322 -6.55 18.11 18.30
CA LYS A 322 -7.66 19.08 18.15
C LYS A 322 -7.18 20.48 17.73
N ASP A 323 -6.10 20.98 18.32
CA ASP A 323 -5.60 22.33 18.07
C ASP A 323 -4.78 22.44 16.77
N THR A 324 -4.19 21.32 16.35
CA THR A 324 -3.30 21.26 15.18
C THR A 324 -4.04 20.78 13.93
N SER A 325 -5.11 20.00 14.05
CA SER A 325 -5.89 19.50 12.91
C SER A 325 -6.48 20.64 12.11
N ASP A 326 -7.09 21.61 12.79
CA ASP A 326 -7.68 22.77 12.13
C ASP A 326 -6.58 23.62 11.48
N THR A 327 -5.46 23.82 12.16
CA THR A 327 -4.31 24.55 11.59
C THR A 327 -3.71 23.81 10.40
N PHE A 328 -3.62 22.48 10.47
CA PHE A 328 -3.02 21.63 9.44
C PHE A 328 -3.90 21.56 8.20
N PHE A 329 -5.21 21.39 8.37
CA PHE A 329 -6.14 21.28 7.26
C PHE A 329 -6.63 22.64 6.75
N ALA A 330 -6.60 23.72 7.55
CA ALA A 330 -7.06 25.04 7.14
C ALA A 330 -6.41 25.56 5.84
N PRO A 331 -5.08 25.43 5.62
CA PRO A 331 -4.47 25.76 4.34
C PRO A 331 -5.12 25.05 3.17
N PHE A 332 -5.44 23.76 3.32
CA PHE A 332 -6.08 22.97 2.27
C PHE A 332 -7.57 23.29 2.10
N LEU A 333 -8.26 23.67 3.17
CA LEU A 333 -9.65 24.12 3.10
C LEU A 333 -9.76 25.50 2.44
N ASN A 334 -8.70 26.32 2.50
CA ASN A 334 -8.66 27.60 1.82
C ASN A 334 -8.50 27.42 0.30
N THR A 335 -9.33 28.10 -0.48
CA THR A 335 -9.45 27.93 -1.95
C THR A 335 -8.15 28.15 -2.69
N ASP A 336 -7.23 28.92 -2.12
CA ASP A 336 -5.96 29.30 -2.76
C ASP A 336 -4.95 28.14 -2.86
N TYR A 337 -5.10 27.08 -2.05
CA TYR A 337 -4.22 25.90 -2.07
C TYR A 337 -4.90 24.62 -2.56
N ASN A 338 -6.19 24.70 -2.90
CA ASN A 338 -7.10 23.55 -3.01
C ASN A 338 -6.84 22.58 -4.19
N ASN A 339 -5.74 22.75 -4.94
CA ASN A 339 -5.54 22.09 -6.24
C ASN A 339 -4.22 21.32 -6.44
N PHE A 340 -3.32 21.25 -5.44
CA PHE A 340 -2.02 20.61 -5.65
C PHE A 340 -1.90 19.20 -5.08
N ILE A 341 -2.56 18.95 -3.95
CA ILE A 341 -2.37 17.68 -3.24
C ILE A 341 -3.22 16.62 -3.91
N THR A 342 -2.53 15.66 -4.52
CA THR A 342 -3.18 14.51 -5.13
C THR A 342 -3.16 13.32 -4.18
N THR A 343 -2.23 13.27 -3.23
CA THR A 343 -2.12 12.17 -2.26
C THR A 343 -2.02 12.69 -0.83
N LEU A 344 -2.90 12.19 0.04
CA LEU A 344 -2.79 12.34 1.48
C LEU A 344 -2.56 10.99 2.13
N GLU A 345 -1.45 10.86 2.85
CA GLU A 345 -1.14 9.70 3.69
C GLU A 345 -1.19 10.11 5.16
N ILE A 346 -1.96 9.40 5.97
CA ILE A 346 -1.98 9.55 7.42
C ILE A 346 -1.45 8.26 8.03
N VAL A 347 -0.21 8.33 8.53
CA VAL A 347 0.51 7.20 9.11
C VAL A 347 -0.04 6.92 10.51
N PRO A 348 -0.42 5.66 10.81
CA PRO A 348 -0.97 5.29 12.10
C PRO A 348 -0.02 5.51 13.26
N SER A 349 -0.59 5.93 14.38
CA SER A 349 0.03 5.83 15.69
C SER A 349 -0.18 4.43 16.27
N MET A 350 0.79 3.94 17.06
CA MET A 350 0.60 2.72 17.88
C MET A 350 -0.38 2.95 19.04
N ASP A 351 -0.73 4.20 19.33
CA ASP A 351 -1.72 4.56 20.35
C ASP A 351 -3.13 4.41 19.75
N GLU A 352 -3.91 3.50 20.30
CA GLU A 352 -5.29 3.23 19.87
C GLU A 352 -6.30 4.28 20.38
N SER A 353 -5.85 5.32 21.08
CA SER A 353 -6.75 6.39 21.51
C SER A 353 -7.42 7.04 20.30
N LEU A 354 -8.71 6.73 20.15
CA LEU A 354 -9.57 7.28 19.12
C LEU A 354 -9.64 8.79 19.33
N ASN A 355 -8.99 9.56 18.46
CA ASN A 355 -9.20 11.00 18.41
C ASN A 355 -10.36 11.29 17.44
N PRO A 356 -11.60 11.51 17.94
CA PRO A 356 -12.76 11.72 17.08
C PRO A 356 -12.65 13.00 16.24
N PHE A 357 -11.81 13.97 16.66
CA PHE A 357 -11.62 15.23 15.95
C PHE A 357 -10.96 15.02 14.59
N ILE A 358 -10.04 14.05 14.48
CA ILE A 358 -9.36 13.75 13.20
C ILE A 358 -10.37 13.27 12.16
N GLY A 359 -11.33 12.43 12.55
CA GLY A 359 -12.38 11.96 11.65
C GLY A 359 -13.22 13.10 11.08
N HIS A 360 -13.50 14.13 11.89
CA HIS A 360 -14.23 15.31 11.44
C HIS A 360 -13.41 16.16 10.48
N ALA A 361 -12.15 16.45 10.82
CA ALA A 361 -11.28 17.25 9.97
C ALA A 361 -10.98 16.55 8.64
N LEU A 362 -10.83 15.22 8.66
CA LEU A 362 -10.70 14.40 7.45
C LEU A 362 -11.98 14.47 6.59
N HIS A 363 -13.17 14.43 7.20
CA HIS A 363 -14.42 14.62 6.46
C HIS A 363 -14.48 15.99 5.77
N ASP A 364 -14.15 17.06 6.48
CA ASP A 364 -14.12 18.41 5.92
C ASP A 364 -13.12 18.54 4.78
N LEU A 365 -11.92 17.95 4.95
CA LEU A 365 -10.94 17.88 3.87
C LEU A 365 -11.47 17.15 2.65
N LEU A 366 -12.06 15.97 2.80
CA LEU A 366 -12.60 15.20 1.66
C LEU A 366 -13.74 15.95 0.95
N CYS A 367 -14.47 16.78 1.68
CA CYS A 367 -15.51 17.67 1.13
C CYS A 367 -14.95 18.90 0.40
N ALA A 368 -13.70 19.31 0.65
CA ALA A 368 -13.05 20.43 -0.01
C ALA A 368 -12.08 20.01 -1.14
N ALA A 369 -11.35 18.91 -0.93
CA ALA A 369 -10.22 18.48 -1.76
C ALA A 369 -10.66 17.78 -3.05
N SER A 370 -11.16 18.55 -4.02
CA SER A 370 -11.62 18.04 -5.32
C SER A 370 -10.52 17.38 -6.17
N SER A 371 -9.26 17.77 -5.96
CA SER A 371 -8.09 17.28 -6.69
C SER A 371 -7.44 16.03 -6.05
N LEU A 372 -7.94 15.59 -4.89
CA LEU A 372 -7.40 14.41 -4.21
C LEU A 372 -7.66 13.14 -5.03
N LEU A 373 -6.58 12.43 -5.36
CA LEU A 373 -6.57 11.16 -6.10
C LEU A 373 -6.31 9.96 -5.18
N HIS A 374 -5.59 10.14 -4.08
CA HIS A 374 -5.20 9.05 -3.20
C HIS A 374 -5.36 9.45 -1.73
N LEU A 375 -6.14 8.69 -0.98
CA LEU A 375 -6.23 8.79 0.48
C LEU A 375 -5.74 7.49 1.11
N LEU A 376 -4.68 7.57 1.91
CA LEU A 376 -4.11 6.46 2.66
C LEU A 376 -4.24 6.73 4.16
N ALA A 377 -5.38 6.39 4.75
CA ALA A 377 -5.68 6.59 6.17
C ALA A 377 -6.27 5.32 6.83
N PRO A 378 -5.60 4.15 6.73
CA PRO A 378 -6.17 2.85 7.10
C PRO A 378 -6.45 2.68 8.60
N SER A 379 -5.97 3.58 9.45
CA SER A 379 -6.16 3.50 10.91
C SER A 379 -6.93 4.66 11.50
N ILE A 380 -7.19 5.70 10.70
CA ILE A 380 -7.87 6.91 11.18
C ILE A 380 -9.35 6.63 11.31
N PRO A 381 -9.94 6.79 12.50
CA PRO A 381 -11.36 6.53 12.71
C PRO A 381 -12.21 7.56 11.95
N TYR A 382 -12.85 7.11 10.89
CA TYR A 382 -13.81 7.88 10.12
C TYR A 382 -15.24 7.45 10.47
N PHE A 383 -16.05 8.39 10.97
CA PHE A 383 -17.43 8.08 11.38
C PHE A 383 -18.32 7.79 10.17
N ALA A 384 -18.91 6.59 10.12
CA ALA A 384 -19.82 6.19 9.05
C ALA A 384 -21.07 7.09 8.97
N GLU A 385 -21.42 7.75 10.08
CA GLU A 385 -22.51 8.72 10.19
C GLU A 385 -22.31 9.94 9.27
N TYR A 386 -21.07 10.27 8.90
CA TYR A 386 -20.79 11.32 7.91
C TYR A 386 -21.27 10.96 6.50
N LEU A 387 -21.57 9.69 6.24
CA LEU A 387 -22.07 9.21 4.95
C LEU A 387 -23.61 9.17 4.91
N ASP A 388 -24.30 9.31 6.05
CA ASP A 388 -25.76 9.30 6.11
C ASP A 388 -26.34 10.69 5.83
N LEU A 389 -26.68 10.92 4.56
CA LEU A 389 -27.27 12.17 4.11
C LEU A 389 -28.79 12.25 4.37
N SER A 390 -29.43 11.14 4.74
CA SER A 390 -30.87 11.10 5.00
C SER A 390 -31.25 11.93 6.23
N GLY A 391 -30.27 12.24 7.09
CA GLY A 391 -30.47 13.03 8.29
C GLY A 391 -31.49 12.41 9.23
N SER A 392 -31.61 11.06 9.23
CA SER A 392 -32.54 10.38 10.12
C SER A 392 -32.25 10.81 11.54
N GLU A 393 -33.18 11.56 12.12
CA GLU A 393 -33.15 12.22 13.44
C GLU A 393 -33.08 11.21 14.58
N GLY A 394 -32.02 10.40 14.60
CA GLY A 394 -31.60 9.75 15.83
C GLY A 394 -31.35 10.86 16.82
N ARG A 395 -32.16 10.92 17.89
CA ARG A 395 -32.03 11.82 19.05
C ARG A 395 -30.73 11.54 19.83
N SER A 396 -29.60 11.40 19.13
CA SER A 396 -28.29 11.32 19.77
C SER A 396 -28.01 12.71 20.32
N THR A 397 -27.93 12.79 21.64
CA THR A 397 -27.66 13.99 22.44
C THR A 397 -26.20 14.48 22.29
N SER A 398 -25.44 13.96 21.33
CA SER A 398 -24.05 14.36 21.08
C SER A 398 -23.99 15.42 19.99
N ASP A 399 -23.42 16.59 20.31
CA ASP A 399 -23.33 17.83 19.53
C ASP A 399 -22.68 17.76 18.13
N ILE A 400 -22.36 16.56 17.63
CA ILE A 400 -21.85 16.39 16.27
C ILE A 400 -23.03 16.44 15.32
N ARG A 401 -23.53 17.65 15.05
CA ARG A 401 -24.39 17.90 13.89
C ARG A 401 -23.56 17.57 12.65
N THR A 402 -23.80 16.41 12.05
CA THR A 402 -23.16 16.06 10.78
C THR A 402 -23.56 17.10 9.76
N THR A 403 -22.60 17.92 9.33
CA THR A 403 -22.81 18.79 8.20
C THR A 403 -23.10 17.87 7.01
N LYS A 404 -24.23 18.05 6.31
CA LYS A 404 -24.61 17.25 5.14
C LYS A 404 -23.72 17.54 3.93
N LYS A 405 -22.40 17.56 4.13
CA LYS A 405 -21.40 17.78 3.09
C LYS A 405 -21.13 16.46 2.38
N ILE A 406 -20.77 16.57 1.12
CA ILE A 406 -20.49 15.44 0.25
C ILE A 406 -19.04 15.54 -0.16
N TRP A 407 -18.32 14.42 -0.23
CA TRP A 407 -16.93 14.45 -0.69
C TRP A 407 -16.84 15.06 -2.09
N ALA A 408 -15.90 16.00 -2.25
CA ALA A 408 -15.58 16.65 -3.51
C ALA A 408 -14.59 15.81 -4.34
N CYS A 409 -13.86 14.88 -3.73
CA CYS A 409 -12.83 14.05 -4.36
C CYS A 409 -13.40 12.95 -5.29
N ARG A 410 -14.13 13.32 -6.35
CA ARG A 410 -14.77 12.36 -7.29
C ARG A 410 -13.79 11.56 -8.15
N ARG A 411 -12.56 12.06 -8.25
CA ARG A 411 -11.47 11.45 -9.03
C ARG A 411 -10.58 10.54 -8.19
N LEU A 412 -10.98 10.26 -6.94
CA LEU A 412 -10.23 9.38 -6.06
C LEU A 412 -10.03 8.00 -6.70
N GLN A 413 -8.77 7.59 -6.81
CA GLN A 413 -8.29 6.33 -7.36
C GLN A 413 -7.91 5.35 -6.25
N THR A 414 -7.40 5.84 -5.12
CA THR A 414 -7.06 5.00 -3.96
C THR A 414 -7.76 5.51 -2.71
N LEU A 415 -8.46 4.62 -2.00
CA LEU A 415 -9.12 4.92 -0.73
C LEU A 415 -8.81 3.82 0.28
N HIS A 416 -7.91 4.09 1.22
CA HIS A 416 -7.69 3.25 2.39
C HIS A 416 -8.22 3.99 3.60
N ILE A 417 -9.25 3.43 4.26
CA ILE A 417 -9.97 4.15 5.31
C ILE A 417 -10.52 3.18 6.36
N LYS A 418 -10.48 3.62 7.63
CA LYS A 418 -11.13 2.91 8.73
C LYS A 418 -12.45 3.55 9.08
N PHE A 419 -13.53 2.78 9.02
CA PHE A 419 -14.83 3.22 9.47
C PHE A 419 -15.09 2.81 10.92
N VAL A 420 -15.63 3.75 11.69
CA VAL A 420 -16.13 3.55 13.04
C VAL A 420 -17.59 3.99 13.13
N THR A 421 -18.34 3.39 14.04
CA THR A 421 -19.71 3.76 14.39
C THR A 421 -19.71 4.22 15.84
N LYS A 422 -20.53 5.22 16.18
CA LYS A 422 -20.68 5.69 17.57
C LYS A 422 -21.26 4.60 18.46
N ASP A 423 -22.18 3.82 17.91
CA ASP A 423 -22.77 2.69 18.61
C ASP A 423 -21.72 1.56 18.64
N SER A 424 -21.05 1.43 19.79
CA SER A 424 -19.99 0.44 20.06
C SER A 424 -20.50 -1.01 20.07
N VAL A 425 -21.79 -1.22 19.81
CA VAL A 425 -22.38 -2.54 19.80
C VAL A 425 -21.87 -3.27 18.56
N HIS A 426 -21.21 -4.42 18.76
CA HIS A 426 -20.58 -5.28 17.75
C HIS A 426 -21.52 -5.88 16.67
N HIS A 427 -22.63 -5.22 16.35
CA HIS A 427 -23.58 -5.68 15.36
C HIS A 427 -23.42 -4.88 14.07
N ALA A 428 -22.96 -5.58 13.04
CA ALA A 428 -22.93 -5.07 11.67
C ALA A 428 -24.35 -4.73 11.19
N SER A 429 -24.71 -3.46 11.20
CA SER A 429 -25.99 -3.01 10.66
C SER A 429 -25.96 -3.11 9.14
N ALA A 430 -26.88 -3.89 8.58
CA ALA A 430 -27.08 -3.96 7.14
C ALA A 430 -27.37 -2.57 6.54
N LYS A 431 -28.01 -1.67 7.30
CA LYS A 431 -28.31 -0.30 6.84
C LYS A 431 -27.03 0.52 6.68
N GLU A 432 -26.18 0.54 7.70
CA GLU A 432 -24.91 1.30 7.69
C GLU A 432 -23.97 0.78 6.61
N SER A 433 -23.84 -0.55 6.49
CA SER A 433 -23.04 -1.18 5.44
C SER A 433 -23.53 -0.74 4.06
N ARG A 434 -24.85 -0.74 3.83
CA ARG A 434 -25.45 -0.30 2.56
C ARG A 434 -25.22 1.19 2.29
N ILE A 435 -25.31 2.04 3.32
CA ILE A 435 -25.02 3.47 3.20
C ILE A 435 -23.57 3.65 2.78
N MET A 436 -22.63 3.01 3.48
CA MET A 436 -21.21 3.14 3.21
C MET A 436 -20.83 2.65 1.81
N PHE A 437 -21.18 1.41 1.43
CA PHE A 437 -20.87 0.88 0.11
C PHE A 437 -21.55 1.68 -1.01
N GLY A 438 -22.83 2.05 -0.81
CA GLY A 438 -23.57 2.86 -1.76
C GLY A 438 -23.00 4.26 -1.92
N TYR A 439 -22.54 4.89 -0.84
CA TYR A 439 -21.88 6.20 -0.87
C TYR A 439 -20.57 6.10 -1.64
N ILE A 440 -19.67 5.19 -1.26
CA ILE A 440 -18.36 5.05 -1.92
C ILE A 440 -18.53 4.79 -3.42
N ALA A 441 -19.43 3.87 -3.81
CA ALA A 441 -19.66 3.52 -5.21
C ALA A 441 -20.18 4.70 -6.05
N ASN A 442 -21.03 5.56 -5.48
CA ASN A 442 -21.59 6.72 -6.18
C ASN A 442 -20.65 7.92 -6.17
N ILE A 443 -19.89 8.12 -5.08
CA ILE A 443 -19.08 9.32 -4.88
C ILE A 443 -17.70 9.19 -5.52
N CYS A 444 -17.09 8.00 -5.48
CA CYS A 444 -15.74 7.76 -5.98
C CYS A 444 -15.74 6.69 -7.09
N PRO A 445 -16.40 6.93 -8.24
CA PRO A 445 -16.55 5.91 -9.29
C PRO A 445 -15.22 5.50 -9.94
N ASN A 446 -14.17 6.31 -9.79
CA ASN A 446 -12.86 6.10 -10.39
C ASN A 446 -11.89 5.28 -9.51
N LEU A 447 -12.36 4.73 -8.38
CA LEU A 447 -11.53 3.94 -7.49
C LEU A 447 -10.96 2.72 -8.23
N ARG A 448 -9.63 2.59 -8.14
CA ARG A 448 -8.83 1.45 -8.57
C ARG A 448 -8.44 0.58 -7.38
N GLU A 449 -8.21 1.20 -6.23
CA GLU A 449 -7.86 0.50 -5.00
C GLU A 449 -8.73 0.98 -3.84
N LEU A 450 -9.39 0.04 -3.18
CA LEU A 450 -10.27 0.28 -2.04
C LEU A 450 -9.90 -0.67 -0.90
N ALA A 451 -9.43 -0.10 0.21
CA ALA A 451 -9.20 -0.83 1.45
C ALA A 451 -10.11 -0.28 2.55
N ILE A 452 -10.98 -1.14 3.07
CA ILE A 452 -11.94 -0.80 4.13
C ILE A 452 -11.57 -1.57 5.39
N VAL A 453 -11.35 -0.83 6.48
CA VAL A 453 -11.19 -1.41 7.82
C VAL A 453 -12.42 -1.04 8.65
N GLN A 454 -13.25 -2.00 9.04
CA GLN A 454 -14.40 -1.73 9.90
C GLN A 454 -14.68 -2.92 10.80
N LEU A 455 -14.75 -2.69 12.12
CA LEU A 455 -14.89 -3.78 13.08
C LEU A 455 -16.10 -4.66 12.80
N ALA A 456 -17.25 -4.10 12.43
CA ALA A 456 -18.46 -4.86 12.15
C ALA A 456 -19.12 -4.40 10.84
N LEU A 457 -19.01 -5.22 9.81
CA LEU A 457 -19.55 -4.95 8.47
C LEU A 457 -20.41 -6.12 7.95
N ASP A 458 -21.57 -5.80 7.39
CA ASP A 458 -22.48 -6.79 6.82
C ASP A 458 -22.11 -6.98 5.35
N LEU A 459 -21.39 -8.05 5.07
CA LEU A 459 -20.92 -8.38 3.72
C LEU A 459 -21.96 -9.15 2.91
N LYS A 460 -23.12 -9.49 3.52
CA LYS A 460 -24.19 -10.15 2.79
C LYS A 460 -24.73 -9.26 1.71
N LEU A 461 -25.47 -9.87 0.79
CA LEU A 461 -26.17 -9.13 -0.25
C LEU A 461 -27.04 -7.98 0.33
N LYS A 462 -27.73 -8.25 1.44
CA LYS A 462 -28.55 -7.24 2.15
C LYS A 462 -27.73 -6.10 2.74
N GLY A 463 -26.45 -6.33 3.05
CA GLY A 463 -25.51 -5.33 3.54
C GLY A 463 -24.95 -4.45 2.42
N GLY A 464 -25.19 -4.80 1.15
CA GLY A 464 -24.94 -3.92 0.02
C GLY A 464 -23.53 -3.97 -0.53
N LEU A 465 -22.73 -4.99 -0.20
CA LEU A 465 -21.39 -5.15 -0.78
C LEU A 465 -21.41 -5.10 -2.32
N CYS A 466 -22.48 -5.61 -2.94
CA CYS A 466 -22.68 -5.57 -4.39
C CYS A 466 -22.81 -4.15 -4.99
N TYR A 467 -23.07 -3.10 -4.20
CA TYR A 467 -23.03 -1.71 -4.70
C TYR A 467 -21.67 -1.35 -5.28
N LEU A 468 -20.59 -1.94 -4.76
CA LEU A 468 -19.24 -1.72 -5.25
C LEU A 468 -19.05 -2.19 -6.70
N THR A 469 -19.96 -2.96 -7.29
CA THR A 469 -19.91 -3.30 -8.75
C THR A 469 -20.06 -2.08 -9.67
N GLY A 470 -20.48 -0.93 -9.12
CA GLY A 470 -20.43 0.36 -9.80
C GLY A 470 -19.00 0.88 -10.03
N LEU A 471 -18.02 0.41 -9.27
CA LEU A 471 -16.61 0.78 -9.41
C LEU A 471 -15.96 -0.01 -10.56
N LYS A 472 -16.19 0.42 -11.80
CA LYS A 472 -15.74 -0.30 -13.00
C LYS A 472 -14.22 -0.39 -13.13
N SER A 473 -13.51 0.59 -12.57
CA SER A 473 -12.05 0.68 -12.59
C SER A 473 -11.38 -0.05 -11.42
N LEU A 474 -12.16 -0.71 -10.54
CA LEU A 474 -11.62 -1.34 -9.33
C LEU A 474 -10.74 -2.54 -9.68
N GLN A 475 -9.47 -2.43 -9.32
CA GLN A 475 -8.42 -3.43 -9.50
C GLN A 475 -8.15 -4.20 -8.21
N ARG A 476 -8.22 -3.53 -7.06
CA ARG A 476 -7.87 -4.10 -5.76
C ARG A 476 -8.95 -3.76 -4.75
N LEU A 477 -9.57 -4.77 -4.17
CA LEU A 477 -10.54 -4.61 -3.08
C LEU A 477 -10.06 -5.37 -1.85
N THR A 478 -9.98 -4.68 -0.73
CA THR A 478 -9.51 -5.24 0.53
C THR A 478 -10.51 -4.87 1.61
N ILE A 479 -11.19 -5.84 2.24
CA ILE A 479 -12.11 -5.62 3.37
C ILE A 479 -11.66 -6.37 4.63
N LEU A 480 -11.39 -5.61 5.70
CA LEU A 480 -10.99 -6.11 7.01
C LEU A 480 -12.15 -5.85 7.97
N THR A 481 -12.80 -6.94 8.41
CA THR A 481 -13.95 -6.82 9.29
C THR A 481 -14.14 -8.05 10.18
N TRP A 482 -14.80 -7.88 11.31
CA TRP A 482 -15.32 -8.97 12.11
C TRP A 482 -16.81 -9.07 11.86
N THR A 483 -17.22 -10.16 11.23
CA THR A 483 -18.64 -10.41 10.96
C THR A 483 -19.08 -11.66 11.69
N ARG A 484 -20.20 -11.55 12.42
CA ARG A 484 -20.89 -12.72 12.98
C ARG A 484 -21.72 -13.46 11.92
N THR A 485 -21.76 -12.93 10.70
CA THR A 485 -22.61 -13.49 9.64
C THR A 485 -21.78 -14.36 8.72
N ASN A 486 -22.17 -15.63 8.59
CA ASN A 486 -21.59 -16.50 7.57
C ASN A 486 -21.92 -15.92 6.19
N LEU A 487 -20.87 -15.67 5.41
CA LEU A 487 -20.99 -15.40 3.98
C LEU A 487 -21.32 -16.71 3.27
N GLU A 488 -22.50 -16.79 2.70
CA GLU A 488 -22.89 -17.93 1.89
C GLU A 488 -22.51 -17.69 0.43
N LYS A 489 -22.36 -18.77 -0.35
CA LYS A 489 -22.11 -18.69 -1.80
C LYS A 489 -23.04 -17.68 -2.51
N ARG A 490 -24.33 -17.68 -2.19
CA ARG A 490 -25.33 -16.74 -2.75
C ARG A 490 -25.03 -15.27 -2.48
N ASP A 491 -24.33 -14.95 -1.40
CA ASP A 491 -23.95 -13.58 -1.05
C ASP A 491 -22.80 -13.06 -1.92
N LEU A 492 -22.08 -13.95 -2.61
CA LEU A 492 -20.92 -13.62 -3.47
C LEU A 492 -21.13 -14.01 -4.94
N GLU A 493 -22.21 -14.72 -5.28
CA GLU A 493 -22.51 -15.16 -6.66
C GLU A 493 -22.54 -14.01 -7.68
N TRP A 494 -22.84 -12.79 -7.24
CA TRP A 494 -22.83 -11.59 -8.08
C TRP A 494 -21.42 -11.18 -8.55
N ILE A 495 -20.35 -11.69 -7.94
CA ILE A 495 -18.97 -11.40 -8.33
C ILE A 495 -18.60 -12.16 -9.61
N LYS A 496 -19.32 -13.22 -10.02
CA LYS A 496 -19.01 -13.95 -11.25
C LYS A 496 -18.91 -13.01 -12.47
N PRO A 497 -18.07 -13.31 -13.48
CA PRO A 497 -18.03 -12.53 -14.72
C PRO A 497 -19.39 -12.43 -15.41
N HIS A 498 -20.21 -13.48 -15.26
CA HIS A 498 -21.60 -13.56 -15.72
C HIS A 498 -22.51 -14.07 -14.58
N PRO A 499 -22.99 -13.19 -13.70
CA PRO A 499 -23.75 -13.60 -12.53
C PRO A 499 -25.16 -14.10 -12.88
N CYS A 500 -25.60 -15.18 -12.21
CA CYS A 500 -26.94 -15.74 -12.38
C CYS A 500 -27.94 -15.08 -11.39
N TRP A 501 -28.51 -13.94 -11.79
CA TRP A 501 -29.38 -13.15 -10.91
C TRP A 501 -30.75 -13.78 -10.57
N LYS A 502 -31.16 -14.87 -11.26
CA LYS A 502 -32.44 -15.56 -11.00
C LYS A 502 -32.54 -16.08 -9.55
N GLY A 503 -31.41 -16.36 -8.89
CA GLY A 503 -31.36 -16.76 -7.48
C GLY A 503 -31.59 -15.59 -6.50
N LEU A 504 -31.18 -14.38 -6.87
CA LEU A 504 -31.25 -13.20 -6.00
C LEU A 504 -32.69 -12.68 -5.82
N GLU A 505 -33.51 -12.69 -6.87
CA GLU A 505 -34.89 -12.18 -6.80
C GLU A 505 -35.73 -12.94 -5.77
N LYS A 506 -35.54 -14.27 -5.66
CA LYS A 506 -36.23 -15.11 -4.68
C LYS A 506 -35.89 -14.72 -3.24
N SER A 507 -34.66 -14.29 -2.98
CA SER A 507 -34.24 -13.87 -1.63
C SER A 507 -34.89 -12.56 -1.17
N SER A 508 -35.25 -11.66 -2.11
CA SER A 508 -35.94 -10.41 -1.78
C SER A 508 -37.36 -10.62 -1.22
N SER A 509 -37.99 -11.76 -1.52
CA SER A 509 -39.34 -12.07 -1.06
C SER A 509 -39.42 -12.39 0.45
N ILE A 510 -38.29 -12.77 1.07
CA ILE A 510 -38.18 -13.11 2.50
C ILE A 510 -38.30 -11.85 3.38
N VAL A 511 -38.01 -10.65 2.86
CA VAL A 511 -38.04 -9.39 3.63
C VAL A 511 -39.47 -8.84 3.86
N LYS A 512 -40.51 -9.50 3.34
CA LYS A 512 -41.90 -8.99 3.36
C LYS A 512 -42.65 -9.06 4.71
N ARG A 513 -42.02 -9.49 5.82
CA ARG A 513 -42.65 -9.54 7.16
C ARG A 513 -42.10 -8.48 8.12
N VAL A 514 -42.12 -7.21 7.72
CA VAL A 514 -41.99 -6.07 8.65
C VAL A 514 -43.40 -5.60 9.04
N PRO A 515 -43.71 -5.35 10.33
CA PRO A 515 -45.06 -4.97 10.77
C PRO A 515 -45.58 -3.73 10.03
N ARG A 516 -46.83 -3.79 9.57
CA ARG A 516 -47.50 -2.85 8.63
C ARG A 516 -47.74 -1.40 9.13
N ASN A 517 -47.12 -0.94 10.21
CA ASN A 517 -47.48 0.35 10.82
C ASN A 517 -46.81 1.62 10.25
N THR A 518 -46.09 1.55 9.12
CA THR A 518 -45.49 2.73 8.45
C THR A 518 -46.11 3.07 7.09
N GLY A 519 -47.33 2.60 6.84
CA GLY A 519 -47.96 2.57 5.51
C GLY A 519 -48.47 3.88 4.88
N LYS A 520 -48.14 5.09 5.38
CA LYS A 520 -48.69 6.35 4.82
C LYS A 520 -47.72 7.29 4.10
N LEU A 521 -46.41 7.01 4.07
CA LEU A 521 -45.42 7.93 3.47
C LEU A 521 -44.87 7.53 2.08
N LEU A 522 -45.24 6.37 1.53
CA LEU A 522 -44.60 5.79 0.33
C LEU A 522 -45.34 5.98 -1.00
N ARG A 523 -46.44 6.76 -1.06
CA ARG A 523 -47.20 6.97 -2.32
C ARG A 523 -46.76 8.18 -3.16
N TYR A 524 -45.77 8.97 -2.72
CA TYR A 524 -45.40 10.22 -3.40
C TYR A 524 -44.18 10.15 -4.34
N TYR A 525 -43.51 8.99 -4.50
CA TYR A 525 -42.23 8.89 -5.24
C TYR A 525 -42.26 8.02 -6.51
N SER A 526 -43.36 8.00 -7.27
CA SER A 526 -43.48 7.16 -8.49
C SER A 526 -43.37 7.92 -9.83
N LYS A 527 -42.87 9.16 -9.87
CA LYS A 527 -42.78 9.96 -11.12
C LYS A 527 -41.40 10.52 -11.47
N ALA A 528 -40.31 9.82 -11.16
CA ALA A 528 -38.97 10.25 -11.57
C ALA A 528 -38.11 9.11 -12.11
N VAL A 529 -38.50 8.50 -13.23
CA VAL A 529 -37.58 7.74 -14.09
C VAL A 529 -38.05 7.82 -15.53
N ASP A 530 -37.72 8.92 -16.21
CA ASP A 530 -37.55 8.96 -17.67
C ASP A 530 -36.46 10.01 -17.97
N ALA A 531 -35.20 9.55 -17.97
CA ALA A 531 -34.07 10.28 -18.54
C ALA A 531 -32.89 9.31 -18.70
N LYS A 532 -32.77 8.70 -19.88
CA LYS A 532 -31.49 8.22 -20.42
C LYS A 532 -30.65 9.46 -20.75
N VAL A 533 -29.90 9.98 -19.77
CA VAL A 533 -28.88 11.00 -20.01
C VAL A 533 -27.67 10.65 -19.15
N ASP A 534 -26.48 10.76 -19.76
CA ASP A 534 -25.17 10.46 -19.21
C ASP A 534 -24.99 10.97 -17.77
N ARG A 535 -25.10 10.06 -16.78
CA ARG A 535 -24.91 10.37 -15.36
C ARG A 535 -23.47 10.72 -15.01
N HIS A 536 -22.51 10.42 -15.89
CA HIS A 536 -21.09 10.60 -15.59
C HIS A 536 -20.63 12.07 -15.59
N GLN A 537 -21.45 13.01 -16.10
CA GLN A 537 -21.10 14.44 -16.14
C GLN A 537 -22.07 15.36 -15.37
N ARG A 538 -23.29 14.91 -15.02
CA ARG A 538 -24.15 15.73 -14.15
C ARG A 538 -23.63 15.66 -12.73
N GLY A 539 -23.33 16.82 -12.13
CA GLY A 539 -23.01 16.91 -10.72
C GLY A 539 -24.09 16.22 -9.89
N LEU A 540 -23.71 15.16 -9.18
CA LEU A 540 -24.61 14.44 -8.27
C LEU A 540 -25.22 15.45 -7.31
N THR A 541 -26.54 15.61 -7.36
CA THR A 541 -27.25 16.52 -6.46
C THR A 541 -27.45 15.83 -5.12
N GLY A 542 -27.62 16.61 -4.04
CA GLY A 542 -27.95 16.03 -2.72
C GLY A 542 -29.15 15.09 -2.76
N LYS A 543 -30.13 15.36 -3.65
CA LYS A 543 -31.34 14.54 -3.84
C LYS A 543 -31.05 13.13 -4.38
N ASP A 544 -30.03 12.97 -5.22
CA ASP A 544 -29.64 11.66 -5.74
C ASP A 544 -29.10 10.76 -4.61
N LEU A 545 -28.55 11.39 -3.56
CA LEU A 545 -27.89 10.72 -2.46
C LEU A 545 -28.80 10.53 -1.23
N GLU A 546 -29.92 11.25 -1.12
CA GLU A 546 -30.89 11.13 -0.01
C GLU A 546 -31.40 9.71 0.21
N ASN A 547 -31.45 8.91 -0.87
CA ASN A 547 -31.91 7.53 -0.83
C ASN A 547 -30.77 6.51 -0.72
N ILE A 548 -29.50 6.92 -0.58
CA ILE A 548 -28.38 5.98 -0.46
C ILE A 548 -28.58 5.08 0.76
N GLY A 549 -28.33 3.78 0.56
CA GLY A 549 -28.49 2.76 1.59
C GLY A 549 -29.93 2.34 1.90
N SER A 550 -30.93 3.04 1.35
CA SER A 550 -32.33 2.64 1.44
C SER A 550 -32.59 1.33 0.67
N LEU A 551 -33.59 0.57 1.11
CA LEU A 551 -34.00 -0.66 0.41
C LEU A 551 -34.62 -0.37 -0.97
N SER A 552 -35.19 0.83 -1.18
CA SER A 552 -35.69 1.26 -2.48
C SER A 552 -34.55 1.52 -3.46
N ASN A 553 -33.49 2.21 -3.02
CA ASN A 553 -32.27 2.39 -3.83
C ASN A 553 -31.64 1.03 -4.17
N PHE A 554 -31.56 0.12 -3.19
CA PHE A 554 -31.06 -1.23 -3.43
C PHE A 554 -31.83 -1.98 -4.51
N LYS A 555 -33.17 -1.93 -4.47
CA LYS A 555 -34.03 -2.55 -5.49
C LYS A 555 -33.86 -1.89 -6.86
N ALA A 556 -33.73 -0.56 -6.89
CA ALA A 556 -33.48 0.17 -8.13
C ALA A 556 -32.13 -0.24 -8.74
N PHE A 557 -31.10 -0.36 -7.91
CA PHE A 557 -29.78 -0.83 -8.30
C PHE A 557 -29.80 -2.27 -8.82
N GLN A 558 -30.49 -3.19 -8.14
CA GLN A 558 -30.70 -4.56 -8.63
C GLN A 558 -31.40 -4.60 -9.99
N LYS A 559 -32.41 -3.74 -10.19
CA LYS A 559 -33.10 -3.61 -11.47
C LYS A 559 -32.17 -3.08 -12.56
N GLN A 560 -31.33 -2.10 -12.25
CA GLN A 560 -30.34 -1.55 -13.17
C GLN A 560 -29.30 -2.63 -13.56
N LEU A 561 -28.75 -3.37 -12.59
CA LEU A 561 -27.84 -4.49 -12.88
C LEU A 561 -28.48 -5.56 -13.76
N ALA A 562 -29.78 -5.83 -13.58
CA ALA A 562 -30.51 -6.77 -14.44
C ALA A 562 -30.71 -6.24 -15.87
N GLN A 563 -30.78 -4.92 -16.06
CA GLN A 563 -30.87 -4.25 -17.36
C GLN A 563 -29.51 -4.22 -18.06
N ASP A 564 -28.46 -3.81 -17.35
CA ASP A 564 -27.07 -3.74 -17.82
C ASP A 564 -26.55 -5.11 -18.32
N ARG A 565 -27.17 -6.21 -17.86
CA ARG A 565 -26.91 -7.57 -18.35
C ARG A 565 -27.13 -7.72 -19.86
N GLN A 566 -28.07 -6.97 -20.44
CA GLN A 566 -28.30 -7.01 -21.90
C GLN A 566 -27.11 -6.43 -22.68
N GLU A 567 -26.24 -5.67 -22.02
CA GLU A 567 -25.11 -4.96 -22.63
C GLU A 567 -23.76 -5.64 -22.33
N GLU A 568 -23.75 -6.90 -21.85
CA GLU A 568 -22.53 -7.68 -21.52
C GLU A 568 -21.60 -7.00 -20.50
N LEU A 569 -22.11 -6.10 -19.66
CA LEU A 569 -21.30 -5.41 -18.66
C LEU A 569 -20.86 -6.38 -17.55
N HIS A 570 -19.58 -6.74 -17.57
CA HIS A 570 -18.96 -7.53 -16.50
C HIS A 570 -18.97 -6.78 -15.17
N CYS A 571 -19.29 -7.49 -14.08
CA CYS A 571 -18.99 -7.00 -12.73
C CYS A 571 -17.46 -6.93 -12.59
N TRP A 572 -16.93 -5.84 -12.03
CA TRP A 572 -15.49 -5.55 -11.86
C TRP A 572 -14.58 -6.14 -12.96
N PRO A 573 -14.63 -5.59 -14.19
CA PRO A 573 -13.85 -6.12 -15.30
C PRO A 573 -12.33 -6.06 -15.07
N MET A 574 -11.87 -5.15 -14.21
CA MET A 574 -10.46 -4.91 -13.94
C MET A 574 -9.97 -5.51 -12.61
N LEU A 575 -10.79 -6.28 -11.88
CA LEU A 575 -10.39 -6.79 -10.56
C LEU A 575 -9.26 -7.81 -10.70
N GLU A 576 -8.13 -7.50 -10.08
CA GLU A 576 -6.94 -8.34 -10.03
C GLU A 576 -6.75 -8.97 -8.65
N PHE A 577 -7.17 -8.27 -7.58
CA PHE A 577 -6.98 -8.70 -6.20
C PHE A 577 -8.24 -8.50 -5.34
N LEU A 578 -8.58 -9.54 -4.57
CA LEU A 578 -9.63 -9.51 -3.55
C LEU A 578 -9.09 -10.01 -2.21
N GLY A 579 -8.94 -9.10 -1.25
CA GLY A 579 -8.61 -9.41 0.13
C GLY A 579 -9.85 -9.34 1.02
N ILE A 580 -10.26 -10.44 1.64
CA ILE A 580 -11.35 -10.42 2.62
C ILE A 580 -10.84 -11.13 3.88
N CYS A 581 -10.56 -10.35 4.92
CA CYS A 581 -10.13 -10.87 6.22
C CYS A 581 -11.33 -10.88 7.15
N LEU A 582 -11.87 -12.08 7.42
CA LEU A 582 -13.00 -12.29 8.33
C LEU A 582 -12.58 -13.07 9.54
N THR A 583 -12.80 -12.49 10.71
CA THR A 583 -12.87 -13.24 11.95
C THR A 583 -14.33 -13.64 12.15
N LEU A 584 -14.68 -14.88 11.80
CA LEU A 584 -16.01 -15.42 12.03
C LEU A 584 -16.13 -15.85 13.48
N VAL A 585 -17.06 -15.25 14.23
CA VAL A 585 -17.38 -15.68 15.60
C VAL A 585 -18.73 -16.38 15.58
N ARG A 586 -18.76 -17.70 15.73
CA ARG A 586 -19.97 -18.51 15.84
C ARG A 586 -20.02 -19.13 17.22
N ASP A 587 -21.06 -18.82 18.00
CA ASP A 587 -21.27 -19.38 19.34
C ASP A 587 -20.07 -19.20 20.30
N GLY A 588 -19.25 -18.16 20.05
CA GLY A 588 -18.03 -17.88 20.81
C GLY A 588 -16.75 -18.50 20.22
N GLU A 589 -16.86 -19.41 19.25
CA GLU A 589 -15.72 -20.02 18.56
C GLU A 589 -15.34 -19.23 17.30
N ILE A 590 -14.03 -19.07 17.08
CA ILE A 590 -13.48 -18.46 15.87
C ILE A 590 -13.46 -19.53 14.79
N ILE A 591 -14.34 -19.42 13.78
CA ILE A 591 -14.27 -20.28 12.60
C ILE A 591 -13.22 -19.73 11.66
N ASP A 592 -12.25 -20.57 11.34
CA ASP A 592 -11.18 -20.21 10.42
C ASP A 592 -11.73 -20.03 9.00
N SER A 593 -11.85 -18.77 8.57
CA SER A 593 -12.29 -18.41 7.22
C SER A 593 -11.22 -18.66 6.17
N GLU A 594 -9.98 -19.00 6.58
CA GLU A 594 -8.84 -19.18 5.69
C GLU A 594 -8.99 -20.35 4.71
N HIS A 595 -9.87 -21.32 5.00
CA HIS A 595 -10.05 -22.48 4.13
C HIS A 595 -11.24 -22.31 3.15
N TYR A 596 -12.39 -21.84 3.63
CA TYR A 596 -13.62 -21.79 2.83
C TYR A 596 -13.64 -20.66 1.80
N LEU A 597 -13.19 -19.46 2.17
CA LEU A 597 -13.29 -18.29 1.28
C LEU A 597 -12.37 -18.37 0.06
N PRO A 598 -11.09 -18.79 0.16
CA PRO A 598 -10.25 -18.91 -1.03
C PRO A 598 -10.82 -19.89 -2.05
N GLU A 599 -11.32 -21.04 -1.60
CA GLU A 599 -11.93 -22.03 -2.50
C GLU A 599 -13.15 -21.43 -3.20
N LEU A 600 -14.06 -20.83 -2.44
CA LEU A 600 -15.25 -20.19 -2.98
C LEU A 600 -14.91 -19.07 -3.97
N ILE A 601 -13.97 -18.17 -3.65
CA ILE A 601 -13.57 -17.09 -4.55
C ILE A 601 -12.86 -17.64 -5.80
N SER A 602 -12.02 -18.66 -5.67
CA SER A 602 -11.37 -19.30 -6.81
C SER A 602 -12.38 -19.93 -7.78
N GLU A 603 -13.48 -20.48 -7.26
CA GLU A 603 -14.60 -20.99 -8.06
C GLU A 603 -15.36 -19.85 -8.77
N LEU A 604 -15.62 -18.75 -8.07
CA LEU A 604 -16.40 -17.62 -8.59
C LEU A 604 -15.62 -16.74 -9.57
N ARG A 605 -14.29 -16.64 -9.40
CA ARG A 605 -13.37 -15.73 -10.13
C ARG A 605 -12.00 -16.39 -10.36
N PRO A 606 -11.92 -17.38 -11.27
CA PRO A 606 -10.63 -17.94 -11.66
C PRO A 606 -9.79 -16.83 -12.31
N GLY A 607 -8.65 -16.48 -11.68
CA GLY A 607 -7.72 -15.45 -12.16
C GLY A 607 -7.59 -14.23 -11.24
N VAL A 608 -8.47 -14.05 -10.26
CA VAL A 608 -8.31 -13.01 -9.23
C VAL A 608 -7.43 -13.56 -8.10
N GLU A 609 -6.38 -12.83 -7.74
CA GLU A 609 -5.59 -13.13 -6.55
C GLU A 609 -6.44 -12.92 -5.29
N PHE A 610 -6.49 -13.93 -4.43
CA PHE A 610 -7.26 -13.87 -3.19
C PHE A 610 -6.36 -13.99 -1.96
N SER A 611 -6.65 -13.19 -0.92
CA SER A 611 -5.97 -13.28 0.38
C SER A 611 -6.94 -13.10 1.54
N CYS A 612 -6.88 -14.01 2.50
CA CYS A 612 -7.57 -13.92 3.80
C CYS A 612 -6.63 -13.52 4.95
N ASN A 613 -5.31 -13.46 4.71
CA ASN A 613 -4.32 -13.31 5.77
C ASN A 613 -4.19 -11.86 6.26
N TYR A 614 -4.54 -11.62 7.53
CA TYR A 614 -4.40 -10.33 8.21
C TYR A 614 -2.99 -9.73 8.13
N ASN A 615 -1.94 -10.54 8.23
CA ASN A 615 -0.55 -10.07 8.28
C ASN A 615 -0.06 -9.49 6.95
N ASN A 616 -0.73 -9.78 5.84
CA ASN A 616 -0.43 -9.18 4.55
C ASN A 616 -0.96 -7.75 4.41
N TRP A 617 -1.79 -7.28 5.34
CA TRP A 617 -2.41 -5.95 5.29
C TRP A 617 -1.55 -4.84 5.88
N GLN A 618 -0.69 -5.17 6.86
CA GLN A 618 0.22 -4.20 7.46
C GLN A 618 1.45 -3.92 6.59
N LYS A 619 1.64 -4.67 5.50
CA LYS A 619 2.71 -4.49 4.52
C LYS A 619 2.18 -3.71 3.34
#